data_AF-A0A0F9WK50-F1
#
_entry.id   AF-A0A0F9WK50-F1
#
_cell.length_a   1.000
_cell.length_b   1.000
_cell.length_c   1.000
_cell.angle_alpha   90.00
_cell.angle_beta   90.00
_cell.angle_gamma   90.00
#
_symmetry.space_group_name_H-M   'P 1'
#
loop_
_entity.id
_entity.type
_entity.pdbx_description
1 polymer ?
#
loop_
_entity_poly.entity_id
_entity_poly.type
_entity_poly.pdbx_seq_one_letter_code
_entity_poly.pdbx_strand_id
1 'polypeptide(L)'
;MAKYNNIQELAKAFKSGDLKGWVLMVDNDNTYLRWVGKWPEHIEDDTKESAAFEEQKYDEAEKLWDSPDVYILGQALEAAGIPNEGV
;
A
#
# COMPACT_ATOMS: atom_id res chain seq x y z
N MET A 1 1.27 16.11 0.03
CA MET A 1 1.08 15.60 1.39
C MET A 1 0.14 14.42 1.31
N ALA A 2 0.57 13.27 1.81
CA ALA A 2 -0.22 12.04 1.82
C ALA A 2 -1.45 12.16 2.73
N LYS A 3 -2.50 11.38 2.44
CA LYS A 3 -3.75 11.35 3.22
C LYS A 3 -3.53 10.84 4.64
N TYR A 4 -2.72 9.79 4.80
CA TYR A 4 -2.40 9.21 6.10
C TYR A 4 -0.99 9.60 6.49
N ASN A 5 -0.85 10.36 7.58
CA ASN A 5 0.43 10.99 7.94
C ASN A 5 1.28 10.14 8.88
N ASN A 6 0.73 9.04 9.40
CA ASN A 6 1.40 8.12 10.30
C ASN A 6 0.80 6.72 10.23
N ILE A 7 1.53 5.73 10.77
CA ILE A 7 1.15 4.32 10.71
C ILE A 7 -0.17 4.02 11.45
N GLN A 8 -0.52 4.79 12.48
CA GLN A 8 -1.74 4.59 13.25
C GLN A 8 -2.99 4.97 12.43
N GLU A 9 -2.91 6.06 11.68
CA GLU A 9 -3.95 6.47 10.72
C GLU A 9 -4.10 5.44 9.60
N LEU A 10 -2.98 5.00 9.02
CA LEU A 10 -2.97 3.98 7.97
C LEU A 10 -3.58 2.65 8.47
N ALA A 11 -3.20 2.20 9.67
CA ALA A 11 -3.75 0.99 10.28
C ALA A 11 -5.26 1.10 10.56
N LYS A 12 -5.75 2.27 10.97
CA LYS A 12 -7.19 2.51 11.12
C LYS A 12 -7.93 2.42 9.78
N ALA A 13 -7.36 2.97 8.71
CA ALA A 13 -7.94 2.92 7.36
C ALA A 13 -7.99 1.49 6.79
N PHE A 14 -6.97 0.66 7.08
CA PHE A 14 -7.04 -0.76 6.75
C PHE A 14 -8.14 -1.48 7.54
N LYS A 15 -8.25 -1.22 8.86
CA LYS A 15 -9.28 -1.82 9.72
C LYS A 15 -10.71 -1.40 9.37
N SER A 16 -10.92 -0.16 8.92
CA SER A 16 -12.22 0.35 8.47
C SER A 16 -12.63 -0.16 7.09
N GLY A 17 -11.68 -0.70 6.31
CA GLY A 17 -11.90 -1.12 4.93
C GLY A 17 -11.76 -0.01 3.89
N ASP A 18 -11.34 1.20 4.29
CA ASP A 18 -11.11 2.34 3.38
C ASP A 18 -10.00 2.07 2.36
N LEU A 19 -9.13 1.11 2.66
CA LEU A 19 -8.02 0.67 1.81
C LEU A 19 -8.28 -0.69 1.15
N LYS A 20 -9.54 -1.07 0.93
CA LYS A 20 -9.87 -2.31 0.23
C LYS A 20 -9.24 -2.34 -1.17
N GLY A 21 -8.48 -3.39 -1.45
CA GLY A 21 -7.73 -3.55 -2.72
C GLY A 21 -6.32 -2.98 -2.68
N TRP A 22 -5.88 -2.42 -1.55
CA TRP A 22 -4.49 -2.00 -1.33
C TRP A 22 -3.77 -2.94 -0.36
N VAL A 23 -2.46 -3.01 -0.49
CA VAL A 23 -1.55 -3.62 0.50
C VAL A 23 -0.41 -2.67 0.80
N LEU A 24 0.10 -2.69 2.03
CA LEU A 24 1.34 -1.99 2.39
C LEU A 24 2.53 -2.87 2.05
N MET A 25 3.37 -2.39 1.15
CA MET A 25 4.67 -2.96 0.84
C MET A 25 5.72 -2.34 1.75
N VAL A 26 6.59 -3.18 2.30
CA VAL A 26 7.73 -2.75 3.11
C VAL A 26 8.97 -3.29 2.40
N ASP A 27 9.78 -2.37 1.88
CA ASP A 27 11.10 -2.65 1.31
C ASP A 27 12.16 -2.13 2.29
N ASN A 28 13.42 -2.48 2.07
CA ASN A 28 14.54 -2.08 2.91
C ASN A 28 14.71 -0.56 2.99
N ASP A 29 14.32 0.15 1.93
CA ASP A 29 14.58 1.59 1.77
C ASP A 29 13.32 2.46 1.88
N ASN A 30 12.13 1.87 1.72
CA ASN A 30 10.87 2.62 1.77
C ASN A 30 9.66 1.75 2.10
N THR A 31 8.54 2.43 2.35
CA THR A 31 7.22 1.79 2.41
C THR A 31 6.31 2.45 1.39
N TYR A 32 5.48 1.67 0.71
CA TYR A 32 4.55 2.18 -0.29
C TYR A 32 3.29 1.34 -0.36
N LEU A 33 2.19 1.93 -0.84
CA LEU A 33 0.96 1.18 -1.09
C LEU A 33 0.99 0.58 -2.50
N ARG A 34 0.55 -0.67 -2.62
CA ARG A 34 0.36 -1.34 -3.92
C ARG A 34 -1.10 -1.72 -4.10
N TRP A 35 -1.66 -1.41 -5.27
CA TRP A 35 -2.99 -1.88 -5.65
C TRP A 35 -2.93 -3.36 -6.06
N VAL A 36 -3.79 -4.16 -5.46
CA VAL A 36 -3.99 -5.59 -5.73
C VAL A 36 -5.47 -5.93 -5.99
N GLY A 37 -6.31 -4.91 -6.12
CA GLY A 37 -7.72 -5.08 -6.47
C GLY A 37 -7.91 -5.53 -7.92
N LYS A 38 -9.14 -5.97 -8.25
CA LYS A 38 -9.50 -6.40 -9.61
C LYS A 38 -9.22 -5.27 -10.61
N TRP A 39 -8.62 -5.62 -11.73
CA TRP A 39 -8.44 -4.72 -12.85
C TRP A 39 -9.79 -4.43 -13.53
N PRO A 40 -9.97 -3.25 -14.14
CA PRO A 40 -11.13 -2.99 -14.98
C PRO A 40 -11.22 -4.02 -16.11
N GLU A 41 -12.41 -4.55 -16.38
CA GLU A 41 -12.61 -5.70 -17.30
C GLU A 41 -12.20 -5.43 -18.76
N HIS A 42 -12.01 -4.16 -19.12
CA HIS A 42 -11.61 -3.74 -20.46
C HIS A 42 -10.10 -3.48 -20.59
N ILE A 43 -9.34 -3.61 -19.50
CA ILE A 43 -7.89 -3.43 -19.51
C ILE A 43 -7.25 -4.81 -19.64
N GLU A 44 -6.59 -5.04 -20.77
CA GLU A 44 -5.79 -6.23 -21.03
C GLU A 44 -4.34 -6.02 -20.56
N ASP A 45 -3.69 -7.09 -20.12
CA ASP A 45 -2.28 -7.08 -19.76
C ASP A 45 -1.40 -6.72 -20.98
N ASP A 46 -0.20 -6.18 -20.70
CA ASP A 46 0.79 -5.78 -21.73
C ASP A 46 0.28 -4.75 -22.77
N THR A 47 -0.69 -3.92 -22.40
CA THR A 47 -1.21 -2.82 -23.22
C THR A 47 -0.73 -1.45 -22.74
N LYS A 48 -1.04 -0.38 -23.49
CA LYS A 48 -0.77 0.98 -23.02
C LYS A 48 -1.75 1.38 -21.92
N GLU A 49 -2.96 0.85 -22.00
CA GLU A 49 -4.05 1.04 -21.05
C GLU A 49 -3.70 0.43 -19.69
N SER A 50 -3.08 -0.75 -19.66
CA SER A 50 -2.58 -1.34 -18.41
C SER A 50 -1.46 -0.51 -17.79
N ALA A 51 -0.48 -0.07 -18.58
CA ALA A 51 0.60 0.78 -18.09
C ALA A 51 0.08 2.11 -17.51
N ALA A 52 -0.89 2.75 -18.19
CA ALA A 52 -1.52 3.98 -17.70
C ALA A 52 -2.32 3.76 -16.42
N PHE A 53 -3.00 2.61 -16.30
CA PHE A 53 -3.71 2.27 -15.07
C PHE A 53 -2.75 2.03 -13.89
N GLU A 54 -1.63 1.34 -14.13
CA GLU A 54 -0.60 1.14 -13.12
C GLU A 54 0.03 2.46 -12.67
N GLU A 55 0.34 3.36 -13.61
CA GLU A 55 0.83 4.72 -13.32
C GLU A 55 -0.20 5.50 -12.47
N GLN A 56 -1.49 5.46 -12.84
CA GLN A 56 -2.54 6.07 -12.05
C GLN A 56 -2.59 5.51 -10.62
N LYS A 57 -2.45 4.19 -10.47
CA LYS A 57 -2.45 3.55 -9.13
C LYS A 57 -1.21 3.88 -8.33
N TYR A 58 -0.07 4.07 -8.99
CA TYR A 58 1.14 4.57 -8.34
C TYR A 58 0.94 6.00 -7.81
N ASP A 59 0.39 6.91 -8.62
CA ASP A 59 0.04 8.28 -8.19
C ASP A 59 -0.98 8.32 -7.04
N GLU A 60 -1.97 7.43 -7.07
CA GLU A 60 -2.94 7.27 -5.99
C GLU A 60 -2.25 6.78 -4.71
N ALA A 61 -1.30 5.85 -4.82
CA ALA A 61 -0.54 5.33 -3.69
C ALA A 61 0.24 6.44 -2.98
N GLU A 62 0.99 7.27 -3.72
CA GLU A 62 1.75 8.39 -3.15
C GLU A 62 0.83 9.42 -2.47
N LYS A 63 -0.35 9.67 -3.04
CA LYS A 63 -1.35 10.56 -2.42
C LYS A 63 -1.95 9.97 -1.15
N LEU A 64 -1.99 8.65 -1.01
CA LEU A 64 -2.50 7.98 0.19
C LEU A 64 -1.43 7.83 1.26
N TRP A 65 -0.22 7.43 0.87
CA TRP A 65 0.92 7.13 1.73
C TRP A 65 2.23 7.46 1.02
N ASP A 66 2.96 8.42 1.56
CA ASP A 66 4.27 8.87 1.10
C ASP A 66 5.13 9.07 2.34
N SER A 67 5.66 7.96 2.86
CA SER A 67 6.49 7.96 4.06
C SER A 67 7.83 7.28 3.78
N PRO A 68 8.95 7.99 3.98
CA PRO A 68 10.28 7.40 3.95
C PRO A 68 10.60 6.61 5.22
N ASP A 69 9.67 6.53 6.18
CA ASP A 69 9.90 5.85 7.45
C ASP A 69 9.90 4.32 7.23
N VAL A 70 11.10 3.75 7.19
CA VAL A 70 11.32 2.31 7.26
C VAL A 70 10.98 1.84 8.68
N TYR A 71 9.72 1.50 8.92
CA TYR A 71 9.31 0.95 10.21
C TYR A 71 9.88 -0.46 10.36
N ILE A 72 10.74 -0.62 11.37
CA ILE A 72 11.38 -1.88 11.79
C ILE A 72 10.30 -2.95 11.95
N LEU A 73 10.27 -3.90 11.00
CA LEU A 73 9.26 -4.94 10.81
C LEU A 73 8.76 -5.58 12.11
N GLY A 74 9.64 -5.81 13.09
CA GLY A 74 9.28 -6.52 14.33
C GLY A 74 8.24 -5.80 15.21
N GLN A 75 8.39 -4.49 15.45
CA GLN A 75 7.56 -3.78 16.43
C GLN A 75 6.16 -3.43 15.90
N ALA A 76 6.04 -3.21 14.58
CA ALA A 76 4.75 -2.94 13.93
C ALA A 76 3.89 -4.20 13.79
N LEU A 77 4.51 -5.35 13.50
CA LEU A 77 3.82 -6.65 13.38
C LEU A 77 3.31 -7.13 14.75
N GLU A 78 4.09 -6.93 15.80
CA GLU A 78 3.69 -7.21 17.19
C GLU A 78 2.57 -6.28 17.68
N ALA A 79 2.65 -4.98 17.41
CA ALA A 79 1.59 -4.02 17.76
C ALA A 79 0.26 -4.25 17.00
N ALA A 80 0.31 -4.90 15.84
CA ALA A 80 -0.85 -5.22 15.00
C ALA A 80 -1.47 -6.60 15.27
N GLY A 81 -0.81 -7.47 16.06
CA GLY A 81 -1.27 -8.83 16.34
C GLY A 81 -1.15 -9.80 15.17
N ILE A 82 -0.19 -9.57 14.26
CA ILE A 82 0.03 -10.37 13.06
C ILE A 82 1.21 -11.31 13.32
N PRO A 83 1.05 -12.65 13.30
CA PRO A 83 2.17 -13.57 13.36
C PRO A 83 3.07 -13.37 12.13
N ASN A 84 4.37 -13.20 12.37
CA ASN A 84 5.41 -12.98 11.36
C ASN A 84 6.41 -14.14 11.41
N GLU A 85 6.66 -14.79 10.27
CA GLU A 85 7.88 -15.58 10.07
C GLU A 85 8.82 -14.70 9.24
N GLY A 86 9.85 -14.16 9.89
CA GLY A 86 10.83 -13.29 9.23
C GLY A 86 11.53 -14.00 8.07
N VAL A 87 11.81 -13.24 7.01
CA VAL A 87 12.69 -13.67 5.91
C VAL A 87 14.11 -13.18 6.18
#